data_AF-A0A5N8W5N8-F1
#
_entry.id   AF-A0A5N8W5N8-F1
#
_cell.length_a   1.000
_cell.length_b   1.000
_cell.length_c   1.000
_cell.angle_alpha   90.00
_cell.angle_beta   90.00
_cell.angle_gamma   90.00
#
_symmetry.space_group_name_H-M   'P 1'
#
loop_
_entity.id
_entity.type
_entity.pdbx_description
1 polymer ?
#
loop_
_entity_poly.entity_id
_entity_poly.type
_entity_poly.pdbx_seq_one_letter_code
_entity_poly.pdbx_strand_id
1 'polypeptide(L)'
;MQLPAEAVAVTALIEVVRISALPAERGVPYPGRVVAHWTGREAADALTLIGTLPDSGQYRCGFSPGWSIRAYEDSLDLALFEAAFCFTCHEVRMHGPAVPPALNTQFFDADSPSARTLLNLFRTAAPGPAG
;
A
#
# COMPACT_ATOMS: atom_id res chain seq x y z
N MET A 1 -8.93 -7.60 2.64
CA MET A 1 -8.22 -6.81 3.65
C MET A 1 -9.04 -5.58 3.96
N GLN A 2 -8.80 -4.97 5.13
CA GLN A 2 -9.50 -3.77 5.58
C GLN A 2 -8.55 -2.57 5.53
N LEU A 3 -9.08 -1.43 5.10
CA LEU A 3 -8.41 -0.13 5.17
C LEU A 3 -9.01 0.72 6.29
N PRO A 4 -8.29 1.71 6.85
CA PRO A 4 -8.86 2.63 7.82
C PRO A 4 -9.91 3.53 7.16
N ALA A 5 -11.19 3.28 7.45
CA ALA A 5 -12.31 3.89 6.73
C ALA A 5 -12.32 5.43 6.78
N GLU A 6 -12.00 6.01 7.94
CA GLU A 6 -11.93 7.47 8.10
C GLU A 6 -10.80 8.08 7.24
N ALA A 7 -9.64 7.44 7.19
CA ALA A 7 -8.53 7.88 6.34
C ALA A 7 -8.87 7.77 4.84
N VAL A 8 -9.51 6.67 4.45
CA VAL A 8 -9.95 6.45 3.07
C VAL A 8 -10.90 7.56 2.62
N ALA A 9 -11.83 7.97 3.49
CA ALA A 9 -12.82 9.00 3.16
C ALA A 9 -12.22 10.39 2.89
N VAL A 10 -11.08 10.71 3.51
CA VAL A 10 -10.43 12.02 3.40
C VAL A 10 -9.16 11.99 2.53
N THR A 11 -8.80 10.85 1.96
CA THR A 11 -7.61 10.72 1.11
C THR A 11 -7.79 11.53 -0.17
N ALA A 12 -6.91 12.51 -0.38
CA ALA A 12 -6.85 13.35 -1.58
C ALA A 12 -5.74 12.91 -2.55
N LEU A 13 -4.64 12.38 -2.01
CA LEU A 13 -3.46 11.94 -2.75
C LEU A 13 -3.00 10.57 -2.28
N ILE A 14 -2.59 9.73 -3.23
CA ILE A 14 -1.82 8.52 -2.96
C ILE A 14 -0.47 8.60 -3.67
N GLU A 15 0.61 8.41 -2.91
CA GLU A 15 1.92 8.13 -3.48
C GLU A 15 2.11 6.62 -3.61
N VAL A 16 2.50 6.17 -4.80
CA VAL A 16 2.94 4.79 -5.02
C VAL A 16 4.45 4.74 -4.87
N VAL A 17 4.94 3.91 -3.95
CA VAL A 17 6.35 3.82 -3.60
C VAL A 17 6.90 2.46 -4.02
N ARG A 18 8.00 2.47 -4.78
CA ARG A 18 8.82 1.28 -4.96
C ARG A 18 9.79 1.16 -3.79
N ILE A 19 9.55 0.19 -2.92
CA ILE A 19 10.33 -0.02 -1.70
C ILE A 19 11.73 -0.51 -2.08
N SER A 20 12.75 0.06 -1.44
CA SER A 20 14.16 -0.32 -1.64
C SER A 20 14.77 -1.05 -0.43
N ALA A 21 14.22 -0.89 0.77
CA ALA A 21 14.66 -1.56 1.99
C ALA A 21 13.56 -1.61 3.05
N LEU A 22 13.80 -2.35 4.13
CA LEU A 22 12.96 -2.29 5.33
C LEU A 22 13.35 -1.06 6.17
N PRO A 23 12.38 -0.41 6.85
CA PRO A 23 12.70 0.66 7.79
C PRO A 23 13.47 0.10 9.00
N ALA A 24 14.33 0.93 9.58
CA ALA A 24 15.12 0.57 10.76
C ALA A 24 14.25 0.36 12.01
N GLU A 25 13.10 1.03 12.08
CA GLU A 25 12.16 0.99 13.20
C GLU A 25 10.73 0.78 12.70
N ARG A 26 9.88 0.21 13.56
CA ARG A 26 8.45 0.07 13.24
C ARG A 26 7.77 1.43 13.26
N GLY A 27 6.85 1.64 12.31
CA GLY A 27 6.06 2.87 12.21
C GLY A 27 6.78 4.01 11.46
N VAL A 28 8.04 3.80 11.08
CA VAL A 28 8.76 4.70 10.16
C VAL A 28 8.42 4.33 8.73
N PRO A 29 8.24 5.33 7.83
CA PRO A 29 7.92 5.06 6.43
C PRO A 29 8.91 4.13 5.73
N TYR A 30 8.39 3.28 4.85
CA TYR A 30 9.23 2.37 4.07
C TYR A 30 10.12 3.17 3.11
N PRO A 31 11.45 3.00 3.15
CA PRO A 31 12.34 3.71 2.24
C PRO A 31 12.11 3.22 0.80
N GLY A 32 12.11 4.15 -0.14
CA GLY A 32 11.80 3.86 -1.53
C GLY A 32 11.64 5.10 -2.37
N ARG A 33 11.47 4.90 -3.68
CA ARG A 33 11.19 5.98 -4.63
C ARG A 33 9.69 6.09 -4.83
N VAL A 34 9.14 7.29 -4.71
CA VAL A 34 7.78 7.59 -5.20
C VAL A 34 7.83 7.53 -6.73
N VAL A 35 7.04 6.63 -7.30
CA VAL A 35 7.01 6.38 -8.73
C VAL A 35 5.77 6.94 -9.42
N ALA A 36 4.69 7.17 -8.67
CA ALA A 36 3.48 7.81 -9.17
C ALA A 36 2.72 8.52 -8.05
N HIS A 37 1.87 9.45 -8.48
CA HIS A 37 0.94 10.21 -7.67
C HIS A 37 -0.46 10.01 -8.24
N TRP A 38 -1.35 9.40 -7.47
CA TRP A 38 -2.74 9.18 -7.84
C TRP A 38 -3.62 10.16 -7.07
N THR A 39 -4.53 10.83 -7.78
CA THR A 39 -5.43 11.84 -7.18
C THR A 39 -6.87 11.64 -7.65
N GLY A 40 -7.82 12.19 -6.89
CA GLY A 40 -9.24 12.16 -7.24
C GLY A 40 -9.75 10.74 -7.51
N ARG A 41 -10.27 10.50 -8.72
CA ARG A 41 -10.82 9.20 -9.09
C ARG A 41 -9.78 8.08 -9.08
N GLU A 42 -8.54 8.35 -9.48
CA GLU A 42 -7.50 7.31 -9.53
C GLU A 42 -7.17 6.82 -8.11
N ALA A 43 -7.07 7.74 -7.15
CA ALA A 43 -6.88 7.39 -5.75
C ALA A 43 -8.08 6.60 -5.19
N ALA A 44 -9.31 7.04 -5.48
CA ALA A 44 -10.52 6.36 -5.02
C ALA A 44 -10.68 4.95 -5.60
N ASP A 45 -10.39 4.76 -6.89
CA ASP A 45 -10.45 3.48 -7.57
C ASP A 45 -9.36 2.52 -7.02
N ALA A 46 -8.16 3.03 -6.73
CA ALA A 46 -7.09 2.25 -6.10
C ALA A 46 -7.44 1.80 -4.67
N LEU A 47 -7.98 2.69 -3.83
CA LEU A 47 -8.42 2.34 -2.46
C LEU A 47 -9.56 1.34 -2.48
N THR A 48 -10.51 1.50 -3.41
CA THR A 48 -11.60 0.53 -3.62
C THR A 48 -11.03 -0.83 -3.98
N LEU A 49 -10.09 -0.90 -4.93
CA LEU A 49 -9.44 -2.15 -5.32
C LEU A 49 -8.71 -2.82 -4.14
N ILE A 50 -7.95 -2.06 -3.36
CA ILE A 50 -7.24 -2.57 -2.17
C ILE A 50 -8.24 -3.11 -1.13
N GLY A 51 -9.37 -2.42 -0.92
CA GLY A 51 -10.44 -2.89 -0.05
C GLY A 51 -11.10 -4.20 -0.50
N THR A 52 -10.98 -4.57 -1.78
CA THR A 52 -11.53 -5.82 -2.35
C THR A 52 -10.55 -7.00 -2.35
N LEU A 53 -9.31 -6.84 -1.86
CA LEU A 53 -8.39 -7.98 -1.81
C LEU A 53 -8.96 -9.04 -0.84
N PRO A 54 -9.15 -10.30 -1.26
CA PRO A 54 -9.64 -11.33 -0.37
C PRO A 54 -8.59 -11.64 0.70
N ASP A 55 -9.04 -12.09 1.87
CA ASP A 55 -8.14 -12.57 2.92
C ASP A 55 -7.46 -13.88 2.50
N SER A 56 -6.32 -14.20 3.12
CA SER A 56 -5.60 -15.45 2.89
C SER A 56 -4.98 -16.01 4.17
N GLY A 57 -4.51 -17.25 4.10
CA GLY A 57 -3.64 -17.79 5.13
C GLY A 57 -2.29 -17.07 5.20
N GLN A 58 -1.60 -17.23 6.33
CA GLN A 58 -0.23 -16.74 6.50
C GLN A 58 0.76 -17.61 5.74
N TYR A 59 1.60 -16.99 4.89
CA TYR A 59 2.73 -17.65 4.25
C TYR A 59 4.03 -17.29 4.96
N ARG A 60 4.86 -18.29 5.24
CA ARG A 60 6.16 -18.06 5.90
C ARG A 60 7.20 -17.64 4.87
N CYS A 61 7.37 -16.34 4.72
CA CYS A 61 8.48 -15.70 4.00
C CYS A 61 8.94 -14.48 4.82
N GLY A 62 10.21 -14.07 4.70
CA GLY A 62 10.85 -13.06 5.56
C GLY A 62 10.33 -11.61 5.43
N PHE A 63 9.13 -11.41 4.88
CA PHE A 63 8.53 -10.12 4.53
C PHE A 63 9.49 -9.18 3.79
N SER A 64 9.54 -9.34 2.47
CA SER A 64 10.30 -8.47 1.56
C SER A 64 9.32 -7.71 0.66
N PRO A 65 8.70 -6.63 1.16
CA PRO A 65 7.68 -5.90 0.42
C PRO A 65 8.31 -5.20 -0.78
N GLY A 66 7.65 -5.28 -1.93
CA GLY A 66 8.12 -4.64 -3.17
C GLY A 66 7.55 -3.25 -3.38
N TRP A 67 6.38 -2.97 -2.80
CA TRP A 67 5.58 -1.78 -3.05
C TRP A 67 4.91 -1.30 -1.78
N SER A 68 4.78 0.01 -1.60
CA SER A 68 3.84 0.60 -0.67
C SER A 68 2.99 1.67 -1.33
N ILE A 69 1.86 1.99 -0.70
CA ILE A 69 1.15 3.25 -0.95
C ILE A 69 1.20 4.11 0.30
N ARG A 70 1.27 5.43 0.13
CA ARG A 70 1.10 6.41 1.20
C ARG A 70 -0.09 7.30 0.87
N ALA A 71 -1.08 7.31 1.74
CA ALA A 71 -2.30 8.10 1.56
C ALA A 71 -2.21 9.40 2.37
N TYR A 72 -2.56 10.50 1.75
CA TYR A 72 -2.53 11.84 2.35
C TYR A 72 -3.90 12.51 2.22
N GLU A 73 -4.26 13.29 3.23
CA GLU A 73 -5.32 14.29 3.11
C GLU A 73 -4.83 15.51 2.32
N ASP A 74 -5.73 16.45 2.00
CA ASP A 74 -5.45 17.61 1.13
C ASP A 74 -4.37 18.57 1.67
N SER A 75 -4.08 18.53 2.99
CA SER A 75 -2.97 19.29 3.58
C SER A 75 -1.59 18.80 3.11
N LEU A 76 -1.49 17.51 2.73
CA LEU A 76 -0.26 16.82 2.31
C LEU A 76 0.88 16.84 3.34
N ASP A 77 0.62 17.24 4.58
CA ASP A 77 1.65 17.40 5.62
C ASP A 77 2.17 16.05 6.14
N LEU A 78 1.25 15.10 6.39
CA LEU A 78 1.55 13.79 6.94
C LEU A 78 0.70 12.71 6.26
N ALA A 79 1.32 11.57 5.95
CA ALA A 79 0.59 10.41 5.47
C ALA A 79 -0.36 9.90 6.57
N LEU A 80 -1.65 9.82 6.25
CA LEU A 80 -2.69 9.23 7.10
C LEU A 80 -2.36 7.75 7.40
N PHE A 81 -1.90 7.04 6.37
CA PHE A 81 -1.35 5.71 6.49
C PHE A 81 -0.39 5.39 5.35
N GLU A 82 0.53 4.47 5.62
CA GLU A 82 1.30 3.75 4.62
C GLU A 82 0.92 2.26 4.68
N ALA A 83 0.73 1.63 3.52
CA ALA A 83 0.47 0.20 3.37
C ALA A 83 1.53 -0.44 2.48
N ALA A 84 2.36 -1.32 3.05
CA ALA A 84 3.43 -2.04 2.36
C ALA A 84 3.02 -3.47 2.02
N PHE A 85 3.06 -3.81 0.74
CA PHE A 85 2.57 -5.06 0.18
C PHE A 85 3.72 -6.02 -0.17
N CYS A 86 3.64 -7.22 0.36
CA CYS A 86 4.47 -8.36 -0.01
C CYS A 86 3.63 -9.37 -0.78
N PHE A 87 3.59 -9.24 -2.11
CA PHE A 87 2.87 -10.17 -3.00
C PHE A 87 3.45 -11.60 -3.00
N THR A 88 4.66 -11.80 -2.45
CA THR A 88 5.25 -13.15 -2.29
C THR A 88 4.79 -13.84 -1.01
N CYS A 89 4.56 -13.09 0.07
CA CYS A 89 4.12 -13.63 1.36
C CYS A 89 2.66 -13.36 1.70
N HIS A 90 1.93 -12.72 0.77
CA HIS A 90 0.51 -12.47 0.91
C HIS A 90 0.23 -11.63 2.18
N GLU A 91 1.16 -10.76 2.55
CA GLU A 91 1.12 -9.96 3.77
C GLU A 91 1.15 -8.47 3.41
N VAL A 92 0.32 -7.69 4.10
CA VAL A 92 0.35 -6.24 4.08
C VAL A 92 0.64 -5.73 5.48
N ARG A 93 1.57 -4.79 5.59
CA ARG A 93 1.83 -4.07 6.84
C ARG A 93 1.39 -2.63 6.69
N MET A 94 0.59 -2.17 7.64
CA MET A 94 0.12 -0.79 7.68
C MET A 94 0.62 -0.08 8.93
N HIS A 95 0.92 1.19 8.79
CA HIS A 95 1.19 2.10 9.89
C HIS A 95 0.76 3.52 9.53
N GLY A 96 0.66 4.37 10.54
CA GLY A 96 0.25 5.76 10.36
C GLY A 96 -0.71 6.19 11.46
N PRO A 97 -0.94 7.50 11.62
CA PRO A 97 -1.79 8.05 12.67
C PRO A 97 -3.23 7.54 12.57
N ALA A 98 -3.71 7.23 11.36
CA ALA A 98 -5.07 6.77 11.15
C ALA A 98 -5.21 5.24 11.12
N VAL A 99 -4.15 4.46 11.39
CA VAL A 99 -4.17 2.99 11.36
C VAL A 99 -4.43 2.43 12.77
N PRO A 100 -5.58 1.79 13.02
CA PRO A 100 -5.82 1.08 14.28
C PRO A 100 -4.88 -0.13 14.42
N PRO A 101 -4.46 -0.51 15.64
CA PRO A 101 -3.52 -1.62 15.85
C PRO A 101 -3.94 -2.95 15.20
N ALA A 102 -5.26 -3.23 15.13
CA ALA A 102 -5.81 -4.42 14.50
C ALA A 102 -5.54 -4.51 13.00
N LEU A 103 -5.27 -3.38 12.33
CA LEU A 103 -5.02 -3.31 10.90
C LEU A 103 -3.53 -3.31 10.55
N ASN A 104 -2.63 -3.24 11.54
CA ASN A 104 -1.18 -3.10 11.32
C ASN A 104 -0.55 -4.23 10.51
N THR A 105 -1.10 -5.43 10.59
CA THR A 105 -0.63 -6.58 9.81
C THR A 105 -1.84 -7.42 9.42
N GLN A 106 -2.01 -7.62 8.12
CA GLN A 106 -3.09 -8.41 7.54
C GLN A 106 -2.53 -9.29 6.43
N PHE A 107 -3.32 -10.28 6.04
CA PHE A 107 -3.00 -11.16 4.92
C PHE A 107 -3.99 -10.92 3.77
N PHE A 108 -3.55 -11.23 2.55
CA PHE A 108 -4.37 -11.10 1.37
C PHE A 108 -3.97 -12.10 0.30
N ASP A 109 -4.94 -12.63 -0.45
CA ASP A 109 -4.66 -13.55 -1.54
C ASP A 109 -4.02 -12.82 -2.73
N ALA A 110 -2.69 -12.89 -2.83
CA ALA A 110 -1.92 -12.26 -3.89
C ALA A 110 -2.17 -12.89 -5.29
N ASP A 111 -2.76 -14.09 -5.35
CA ASP A 111 -3.14 -14.77 -6.58
C ASP A 111 -4.54 -14.41 -7.07
N SER A 112 -5.33 -13.70 -6.26
CA SER A 112 -6.65 -13.22 -6.65
C SER A 112 -6.59 -12.24 -7.84
N PRO A 113 -7.67 -12.15 -8.65
CA PRO A 113 -7.75 -11.19 -9.75
C PRO A 113 -7.55 -9.72 -9.32
N SER A 114 -8.05 -9.34 -8.15
CA SER A 114 -7.90 -7.98 -7.62
C SER A 114 -6.45 -7.69 -7.21
N ALA A 115 -5.76 -8.64 -6.56
CA ALA A 115 -4.34 -8.48 -6.21
C ALA A 115 -3.44 -8.40 -7.44
N ARG A 116 -3.70 -9.22 -8.46
CA ARG A 116 -2.96 -9.18 -9.74
C ARG A 116 -3.17 -7.85 -10.47
N THR A 117 -4.40 -7.33 -10.46
CA THR A 117 -4.70 -6.01 -11.00
C THR A 117 -3.93 -4.93 -10.26
N LEU A 118 -3.92 -4.96 -8.92
CA LEU A 118 -3.20 -3.99 -8.10
C LEU A 118 -1.68 -4.02 -8.36
N LEU A 119 -1.08 -5.21 -8.41
CA LEU A 119 0.34 -5.36 -8.71
C LEU A 119 0.67 -4.84 -10.12
N ASN A 120 -0.22 -5.05 -11.09
CA ASN A 120 -0.05 -4.51 -12.43
C ASN A 120 -0.10 -2.97 -12.41
N LEU A 121 -1.06 -2.37 -11.70
CA LEU A 121 -1.14 -0.91 -11.54
C LEU A 121 0.16 -0.33 -10.96
N PHE A 122 0.73 -0.95 -9.92
CA PHE A 122 2.01 -0.53 -9.37
C PHE A 122 3.16 -0.63 -10.38
N ARG A 123 3.22 -1.73 -11.13
CA ARG A 123 4.26 -1.95 -12.15
C ARG A 123 4.16 -0.97 -13.31
N THR A 124 2.95 -0.65 -13.77
CA THR A 124 2.73 0.32 -14.85
C THR A 124 2.93 1.77 -14.40
N ALA A 125 2.68 2.05 -13.12
CA ALA A 125 2.95 3.34 -12.50
C ALA A 125 4.45 3.62 -12.34
N ALA A 126 5.29 2.58 -12.24
CA ALA A 126 6.73 2.77 -12.27
C ALA A 126 7.19 3.27 -13.65
N PRO A 127 7.92 4.41 -13.71
CA PRO A 127 8.67 4.74 -14.91
C PRO A 127 9.52 3.52 -15.24
N GLY A 128 9.43 3.03 -16.49
CA GLY A 128 10.31 1.97 -16.98
C GLY A 128 11.77 2.35 -16.69
N PRO A 129 12.70 1.37 -16.58
CA PRO A 129 14.10 1.69 -16.38
C PRO A 129 14.50 2.71 -17.44
N ALA A 130 15.01 3.87 -17.01
CA ALA A 130 15.61 4.83 -17.92
C ALA A 130 16.72 4.08 -18.66
N GLY A 131 16.46 3.76 -19.93
CA GLY A 131 17.45 3.22 -20.86
C GLY A 131 18.34 4.30 -21.41
#